data_AF-A0A2G7M006-F1
#
_entry.id   AF-A0A2G7M006-F1
#
_cell.length_a   1.000
_cell.length_b   1.000
_cell.length_c   1.000
_cell.angle_alpha   90.00
_cell.angle_beta   90.00
_cell.angle_gamma   90.00
#
_symmetry.space_group_name_H-M   'P 1'
#
loop_
_entity.id
_entity.type
_entity.pdbx_description
1 polymer ?
#
loop_
_entity_poly.entity_id
_entity_poly.type
_entity_poly.pdbx_seq_one_letter_code
_entity_poly.pdbx_strand_id
1 'polypeptide(L)'
;MTLMNNKPSTNPQAEEQTTMTTSSQFTWTFEELFTDCNVNKKAIQLIADIKSILVTEELRTQFMMRINYDPSALEVFDLVHRMREEQLLFNPMSDESFLDMYLLNPLQALKEYFKHSVVLVHLERIREWNIDIRELVKLKQNDSTIHLNRAMQILYFK
;
A
#
# COMPACT_ATOMS: atom_id res chain seq x y z
N MET A 1 -68.19 -14.19 36.89
CA MET A 1 -67.09 -13.20 36.85
C MET A 1 -65.92 -13.82 37.63
N THR A 2 -64.84 -14.26 36.97
CA THR A 2 -63.56 -13.52 36.84
C THR A 2 -63.00 -13.08 38.20
N LEU A 3 -61.75 -13.31 38.62
CA LEU A 3 -60.48 -13.37 37.89
C LEU A 3 -59.40 -14.10 38.70
N MET A 4 -58.42 -14.62 37.95
CA MET A 4 -57.19 -15.25 38.40
C MET A 4 -56.26 -14.32 39.20
N ASN A 5 -55.58 -14.89 40.19
CA ASN A 5 -54.36 -14.37 40.80
C ASN A 5 -53.30 -14.08 39.73
N ASN A 6 -52.69 -12.91 39.76
CA ASN A 6 -51.31 -12.70 39.35
C ASN A 6 -50.74 -11.43 40.00
N LYS A 7 -49.67 -11.61 40.79
CA LYS A 7 -48.77 -10.56 41.24
C LYS A 7 -47.89 -10.14 40.05
N PRO A 8 -47.54 -8.85 39.93
CA PRO A 8 -46.19 -8.54 39.51
C PRO A 8 -45.49 -7.56 40.46
N SER A 9 -44.21 -7.84 40.61
CA SER A 9 -43.21 -7.10 41.36
C SER A 9 -42.83 -5.81 40.62
N THR A 10 -42.65 -4.74 41.39
CA THR A 10 -42.00 -3.49 41.03
C THR A 10 -40.57 -3.71 40.52
N ASN A 11 -40.20 -3.09 39.39
CA ASN A 11 -39.01 -2.22 39.36
C ASN A 11 -39.01 -1.27 38.15
N PRO A 12 -38.41 -0.07 38.30
CA PRO A 12 -38.51 1.02 37.34
C PRO A 12 -37.40 1.02 36.28
N GLN A 13 -37.73 1.67 35.17
CA GLN A 13 -36.90 2.17 34.08
C GLN A 13 -35.38 2.20 34.37
N ALA A 14 -34.64 1.36 33.65
CA ALA A 14 -33.25 1.65 33.31
C ALA A 14 -33.21 1.84 31.79
N GLU A 15 -33.03 3.09 31.38
CA GLU A 15 -32.70 3.45 30.01
C GLU A 15 -31.36 2.79 29.66
N GLU A 16 -31.39 1.75 28.84
CA GLU A 16 -30.18 1.22 28.19
C GLU A 16 -29.68 2.30 27.22
N GLN A 17 -28.80 3.17 27.72
CA GLN A 17 -27.88 3.93 26.89
C GLN A 17 -26.98 2.92 26.17
N THR A 18 -27.37 2.59 24.95
CA THR A 18 -26.52 1.94 23.96
C THR A 18 -25.38 2.90 23.67
N THR A 19 -24.29 2.74 24.41
CA THR A 19 -23.00 3.31 24.05
C THR A 19 -22.57 2.59 22.78
N MET A 20 -22.90 3.19 21.64
CA MET A 20 -22.21 2.96 20.39
C MET A 20 -20.73 3.29 20.66
N THR A 21 -19.96 2.27 21.02
CA THR A 21 -18.51 2.35 21.09
C THR A 21 -18.08 2.65 19.66
N THR A 22 -17.86 3.93 19.36
CA THR A 22 -17.18 4.34 18.13
C THR A 22 -15.88 3.56 18.11
N SER A 23 -15.75 2.60 17.19
CA SER A 23 -14.47 1.94 16.95
C SER A 23 -13.48 3.07 16.71
N SER A 24 -12.52 3.27 17.62
CA SER A 24 -11.42 4.17 17.36
C SER A 24 -10.77 3.64 16.09
N GLN A 25 -10.98 4.32 14.96
CA GLN A 25 -10.28 4.00 13.73
C GLN A 25 -8.81 4.22 14.04
N PHE A 26 -8.09 3.13 14.27
CA PHE A 26 -6.68 3.19 14.55
C PHE A 26 -6.00 3.60 13.24
N THR A 27 -5.60 4.86 13.17
CA THR A 27 -4.99 5.44 11.97
C THR A 27 -3.47 5.28 12.08
N TRP A 28 -2.84 4.51 11.20
CA TRP A 28 -1.38 4.39 11.16
C TRP A 28 -0.76 5.48 10.29
N THR A 29 0.21 6.21 10.84
CA THR A 29 1.15 7.05 10.08
C THR A 29 2.36 6.24 9.61
N PHE A 30 3.14 6.78 8.65
CA PHE A 30 4.38 6.13 8.23
C PHE A 30 5.43 6.14 9.35
N GLU A 31 5.48 7.19 10.15
CA GLU A 31 6.38 7.32 11.28
C GLU A 31 6.12 6.24 12.34
N GLU A 32 4.85 5.98 12.66
CA GLU A 32 4.45 4.91 13.58
C GLU A 32 4.79 3.53 13.01
N LEU A 33 4.51 3.30 11.72
CA LEU A 33 4.88 2.07 11.01
C LEU A 33 6.38 1.77 11.11
N PHE A 34 7.23 2.75 10.78
CA PHE A 34 8.68 2.54 10.81
C PHE A 34 9.20 2.30 12.23
N THR A 35 8.56 2.92 13.21
CA THR A 35 8.91 2.76 14.63
C THR A 35 8.52 1.37 15.13
N ASP A 36 7.27 0.95 14.89
CA ASP A 36 6.73 -0.33 15.36
C ASP A 36 7.37 -1.53 14.66
N CYS A 37 7.65 -1.41 13.36
CA CYS A 37 8.37 -2.43 12.58
C CYS A 37 9.90 -2.37 12.74
N ASN A 38 10.43 -1.51 13.62
CA ASN A 38 11.87 -1.33 13.85
C ASN A 38 12.69 -1.13 12.54
N VAL A 39 12.12 -0.38 11.58
CA VAL A 39 12.72 -0.19 10.26
C VAL A 39 13.87 0.82 10.36
N ASN A 40 15.08 0.34 10.13
CA ASN A 40 16.28 1.17 10.16
C ASN A 40 16.23 2.26 9.07
N LYS A 41 16.57 3.51 9.41
CA LYS A 41 16.67 4.64 8.45
C LYS A 41 17.66 4.39 7.31
N LYS A 42 18.65 3.50 7.50
CA LYS A 42 19.58 3.07 6.45
C LYS A 42 18.96 2.06 5.45
N ALA A 43 17.79 1.49 5.76
CA ALA A 43 17.04 0.60 4.88
C ALA A 43 16.23 1.41 3.84
N ILE A 44 16.91 2.27 3.09
CA ILE A 44 16.31 3.25 2.16
C ILE A 44 15.34 2.57 1.19
N GLN A 45 15.70 1.40 0.67
CA GLN A 45 14.84 0.64 -0.25
C GLN A 45 13.54 0.19 0.39
N LEU A 46 13.60 -0.42 1.57
CA LEU A 46 12.42 -0.91 2.27
C LEU A 46 11.46 0.24 2.62
N ILE A 47 12.01 1.38 3.05
CA ILE A 47 11.23 2.60 3.32
C ILE A 47 10.53 3.09 2.06
N ALA A 48 11.23 3.10 0.92
CA ALA A 48 10.64 3.51 -0.35
C ALA A 48 9.50 2.56 -0.77
N ASP A 49 9.70 1.25 -0.64
CA ASP A 49 8.69 0.24 -0.97
C ASP A 49 7.44 0.37 -0.09
N ILE A 50 7.62 0.54 1.22
CA ILE A 50 6.51 0.78 2.16
C ILE A 50 5.72 2.02 1.74
N LYS A 51 6.40 3.13 1.42
CA LYS A 51 5.75 4.38 1.02
C LYS A 51 5.03 4.30 -0.32
N SER A 52 5.53 3.50 -1.27
CA SER A 52 4.92 3.38 -2.59
C SER A 52 3.72 2.41 -2.61
N ILE A 53 3.68 1.45 -1.68
CA ILE A 53 2.63 0.43 -1.63
C ILE A 53 1.53 0.81 -0.64
N LEU A 54 1.88 1.35 0.53
CA LEU A 54 0.93 1.66 1.61
C LEU A 54 0.44 3.11 1.54
N VAL A 55 0.01 3.54 0.35
CA VAL A 55 -0.31 4.95 0.05
C VAL A 55 -1.55 5.46 0.79
N THR A 56 -2.50 4.59 1.12
CA THR A 56 -3.73 4.92 1.86
C THR A 56 -3.67 4.45 3.31
N GLU A 57 -4.49 5.07 4.16
CA GLU A 57 -4.67 4.64 5.54
C GLU A 57 -5.16 3.20 5.64
N GLU A 58 -6.17 2.85 4.84
CA GLU A 58 -6.70 1.49 4.69
C GLU A 58 -5.57 0.46 4.47
N LEU A 59 -4.64 0.74 3.56
CA LEU A 59 -3.52 -0.16 3.27
C LEU A 59 -2.53 -0.27 4.43
N ARG A 60 -2.26 0.84 5.14
CA ARG A 60 -1.41 0.82 6.34
C ARG A 60 -2.04 0.01 7.47
N THR A 61 -3.35 0.17 7.69
CA THR A 61 -4.09 -0.62 8.68
C THR A 61 -4.09 -2.09 8.32
N GLN A 62 -4.37 -2.44 7.05
CA GLN A 62 -4.30 -3.83 6.59
C GLN A 62 -2.91 -4.43 6.75
N PHE A 63 -1.85 -3.67 6.48
CA PHE A 63 -0.47 -4.11 6.71
C PHE A 63 -0.25 -4.44 8.20
N MET A 64 -0.63 -3.53 9.09
CA MET A 64 -0.42 -3.70 10.54
C MET A 64 -1.26 -4.83 11.14
N MET A 65 -2.42 -5.14 10.57
CA MET A 65 -3.21 -6.30 10.98
C MET A 65 -2.59 -7.65 10.55
N ARG A 66 -1.71 -7.66 9.55
CA ARG A 66 -1.15 -8.87 8.96
C ARG A 66 0.30 -9.14 9.37
N ILE A 67 1.04 -8.11 9.80
CA ILE A 67 2.44 -8.26 10.20
C ILE A 67 2.53 -8.90 11.60
N ASN A 68 3.57 -9.70 11.83
CA ASN A 68 3.81 -10.34 13.12
C ASN A 68 4.19 -9.29 14.18
N TYR A 69 3.94 -9.62 15.45
CA TYR A 69 4.46 -8.87 16.59
C TYR A 69 5.99 -9.00 16.62
N ASP A 70 6.71 -7.87 16.52
CA ASP A 70 8.17 -7.76 16.37
C ASP A 70 8.73 -8.43 15.08
N PRO A 71 8.40 -7.89 13.90
CA PRO A 71 8.80 -8.51 12.63
C PRO A 71 10.27 -8.24 12.30
N SER A 72 10.92 -9.21 11.66
CA SER A 72 12.20 -8.99 11.01
C SER A 72 12.06 -8.13 9.75
N ALA A 73 13.14 -7.46 9.34
CA ALA A 73 13.16 -6.67 8.11
C ALA A 73 12.78 -7.48 6.85
N LEU A 74 13.07 -8.79 6.85
CA LEU A 74 12.70 -9.68 5.76
C LEU A 74 11.19 -9.93 5.74
N GLU A 75 10.54 -10.14 6.88
CA GLU A 75 9.09 -10.32 6.95
C GLU A 75 8.33 -9.05 6.54
N VAL A 76 8.83 -7.88 6.95
CA VAL A 76 8.30 -6.59 6.50
C VAL A 76 8.43 -6.50 4.98
N PHE A 77 9.60 -6.79 4.43
CA PHE A 77 9.85 -6.78 2.98
C PHE A 77 8.89 -7.73 2.24
N ASP A 78 8.75 -8.98 2.69
CA ASP A 78 7.93 -9.99 2.04
C ASP A 78 6.43 -9.66 2.08
N LEU A 79 5.93 -9.13 3.21
CA LEU A 79 4.53 -8.72 3.32
C LEU A 79 4.23 -7.52 2.42
N VAL A 80 5.10 -6.51 2.42
CA VAL A 80 5.01 -5.34 1.54
C VAL A 80 4.94 -5.78 0.07
N HIS A 81 5.76 -6.74 -0.34
CA HIS A 81 5.75 -7.27 -1.71
C HIS A 81 4.49 -8.08 -2.04
N ARG A 82 3.98 -8.90 -1.12
CA ARG A 82 2.71 -9.60 -1.33
C ARG A 82 1.52 -8.65 -1.47
N MET A 83 1.43 -7.64 -0.62
CA MET A 83 0.36 -6.63 -0.70
C MET A 83 0.40 -5.84 -2.02
N ARG A 84 1.59 -5.67 -2.61
CA ARG A 84 1.72 -5.11 -3.96
C ARG A 84 1.13 -6.03 -5.02
N GLU A 85 1.49 -7.31 -5.00
CA GLU A 85 0.95 -8.29 -5.96
C GLU A 85 -0.57 -8.35 -5.90
N GLU A 86 -1.13 -8.33 -4.69
CA GLU A 86 -2.58 -8.24 -4.47
C GLU A 86 -3.17 -6.98 -5.12
N GLN A 87 -2.60 -5.80 -4.88
CA GLN A 87 -3.09 -4.55 -5.48
C GLN A 87 -3.07 -4.59 -7.01
N LEU A 88 -1.97 -5.10 -7.59
CA LEU A 88 -1.82 -5.22 -9.04
C LEU A 88 -2.80 -6.26 -9.63
N LEU A 89 -3.19 -7.27 -8.86
CA LEU A 89 -4.15 -8.28 -9.29
C LEU A 89 -5.60 -7.81 -9.19
N PHE A 90 -5.98 -7.16 -8.08
CA PHE A 90 -7.37 -6.81 -7.79
C PHE A 90 -7.82 -5.49 -8.40
N ASN A 91 -6.91 -4.52 -8.55
CA ASN A 91 -7.24 -3.22 -9.12
C ASN A 91 -6.09 -2.70 -10.01
N PRO A 92 -5.78 -3.40 -11.12
CA PRO A 92 -4.76 -2.96 -12.04
C PRO A 92 -5.14 -1.61 -12.67
N MET A 93 -4.19 -0.69 -12.74
CA MET A 93 -4.31 0.49 -13.60
C MET A 93 -4.41 0.03 -15.06
N SER A 94 -5.35 0.59 -15.84
CA SER A 94 -5.45 0.28 -17.27
C SER A 94 -4.30 0.90 -18.05
N ASP A 95 -3.94 0.28 -19.18
CA ASP A 95 -2.87 0.77 -20.06
C ASP A 95 -3.17 2.19 -20.57
N GLU A 96 -4.44 2.48 -20.89
CA GLU A 96 -4.89 3.82 -21.30
C GLU A 96 -4.67 4.85 -20.18
N SER A 97 -5.09 4.53 -18.95
CA SER A 97 -4.89 5.43 -17.81
C SER A 97 -3.41 5.68 -17.52
N PHE A 98 -2.58 4.64 -17.71
CA PHE A 98 -1.14 4.78 -17.60
C PHE A 98 -0.57 5.74 -18.64
N LEU A 99 -0.95 5.57 -19.91
CA LEU A 99 -0.44 6.41 -20.99
C LEU A 99 -0.87 7.87 -20.83
N ASP A 100 -2.12 8.10 -20.46
CA ASP A 100 -2.62 9.45 -20.15
C ASP A 100 -1.84 10.10 -19.01
N MET A 101 -1.59 9.34 -17.93
CA MET A 101 -0.78 9.81 -16.81
C MET A 101 0.69 10.02 -17.22
N TYR A 102 1.24 9.15 -18.08
CA TYR A 102 2.63 9.20 -18.52
C TYR A 102 2.89 10.46 -19.34
N LEU A 103 1.94 10.90 -20.19
CA LEU A 103 2.06 12.15 -20.95
C LEU A 103 2.16 13.38 -20.05
N LEU A 104 1.54 13.36 -18.87
CA LEU A 104 1.53 14.47 -17.92
C LEU A 104 2.69 14.40 -16.92
N ASN A 105 2.94 13.21 -16.39
CA ASN A 105 3.95 12.94 -15.38
C ASN A 105 4.48 11.50 -15.51
N PRO A 106 5.50 11.28 -16.35
CA PRO A 106 6.10 9.97 -16.59
C PRO A 106 6.53 9.25 -15.31
N LEU A 107 7.09 10.00 -14.38
CA LEU A 107 7.61 9.50 -13.11
C LEU A 107 6.49 8.92 -12.24
N GLN A 108 5.39 9.67 -12.09
CA GLN A 108 4.24 9.22 -11.30
C GLN A 108 3.56 8.02 -11.98
N ALA A 109 3.40 8.07 -13.31
CA ALA A 109 2.78 6.97 -14.06
C ALA A 109 3.53 5.65 -13.84
N LEU A 110 4.86 5.65 -13.92
CA LEU A 110 5.67 4.45 -13.68
C LEU A 110 5.55 3.95 -12.24
N LYS A 111 5.51 4.85 -11.26
CA LYS A 111 5.34 4.48 -9.84
C LYS A 111 3.98 3.88 -9.57
N GLU A 112 2.92 4.45 -10.13
CA GLU A 112 1.55 3.99 -9.91
C GLU A 112 1.24 2.69 -10.65
N TYR A 113 1.68 2.58 -11.90
CA TYR A 113 1.37 1.42 -12.74
C TYR A 113 2.14 0.17 -12.31
N PHE A 114 3.42 0.31 -11.93
CA PHE A 114 4.25 -0.83 -11.51
C PHE A 114 4.35 -1.00 -10.00
N LYS A 115 3.91 -0.02 -9.19
CA LYS A 115 3.97 0.01 -7.72
C LYS A 115 5.35 -0.29 -7.10
N HIS A 116 6.41 -0.28 -7.90
CA HIS A 116 7.76 -0.69 -7.50
C HIS A 116 8.85 -0.17 -8.44
N SER A 117 9.11 -0.98 -9.48
CA SER A 117 10.31 -1.04 -10.26
C SER A 117 9.94 -1.49 -11.66
N VAL A 118 10.46 -0.81 -12.67
CA VAL A 118 10.41 -1.31 -14.05
C VAL A 118 11.44 -2.43 -14.17
N VAL A 119 10.95 -3.67 -14.29
CA VAL A 119 11.79 -4.86 -14.52
C VAL A 119 11.85 -5.17 -16.01
N LEU A 120 12.76 -6.08 -16.40
CA LEU A 120 13.06 -6.39 -17.80
C LEU A 120 11.83 -6.86 -18.60
N VAL A 121 10.93 -7.61 -17.96
CA VAL A 121 9.68 -8.07 -18.59
C VAL A 121 8.72 -6.93 -18.90
N HIS A 122 8.80 -5.81 -18.19
CA HIS A 122 7.96 -4.63 -18.46
C HIS A 122 8.43 -3.87 -19.70
N LEU A 123 9.67 -4.06 -20.15
CA LEU A 123 10.23 -3.30 -21.26
C LEU A 123 9.62 -3.65 -22.59
N GLU A 124 9.24 -4.91 -22.80
CA GLU A 124 8.56 -5.30 -24.03
C GLU A 124 7.22 -4.56 -24.13
N ARG A 125 6.47 -4.52 -23.03
CA ARG A 125 5.22 -3.75 -22.95
C ARG A 125 5.44 -2.24 -23.12
N ILE A 126 6.50 -1.69 -22.54
CA ILE A 126 6.82 -0.27 -22.69
C ILE A 126 7.24 0.07 -24.14
N ARG A 127 7.92 -0.84 -24.83
CA ARG A 127 8.24 -0.70 -26.26
C ARG A 127 6.99 -0.73 -27.13
N GLU A 128 6.01 -1.58 -26.80
CA GLU A 128 4.72 -1.62 -27.50
C GLU A 128 3.99 -0.27 -27.44
N TRP A 129 4.23 0.52 -26.39
CA TRP A 129 3.71 1.88 -26.23
C TRP A 129 4.56 2.98 -26.88
N ASN A 130 5.61 2.63 -27.63
CA ASN A 130 6.56 3.57 -28.24
C ASN A 130 7.29 4.51 -27.26
N ILE A 131 7.41 4.11 -25.99
CA ILE A 131 8.19 4.87 -25.00
C ILE A 131 9.68 4.47 -25.13
N ASP A 132 10.58 5.45 -25.35
CA ASP A 132 12.01 5.18 -25.44
C ASP A 132 12.58 4.83 -24.05
N ILE A 133 13.20 3.65 -23.95
CA ILE A 133 13.90 3.19 -22.75
C ILE A 133 14.95 4.20 -22.27
N ARG A 134 15.57 4.97 -23.18
CA ARG A 134 16.52 6.03 -22.81
C ARG A 134 15.88 7.15 -22.00
N GLU A 135 14.59 7.42 -22.18
CA GLU A 135 13.88 8.40 -21.37
C GLU A 135 13.66 7.88 -19.94
N LEU A 136 13.32 6.60 -19.78
CA LEU A 136 13.20 5.96 -18.46
C LEU A 136 14.52 6.00 -17.70
N VAL A 137 15.63 5.78 -18.40
CA VAL A 137 17.00 5.87 -17.87
C VAL A 137 17.27 7.28 -17.35
N LYS A 138 16.95 8.32 -18.13
CA LYS A 138 17.11 9.73 -17.70
C LYS A 138 16.23 10.06 -16.50
N LEU A 139 14.97 9.62 -16.49
CA LEU A 139 14.07 9.81 -15.35
C LEU A 139 14.64 9.20 -14.08
N LYS A 140 15.23 7.99 -14.17
CA LYS A 140 15.91 7.33 -13.05
C LYS A 140 17.16 8.06 -12.57
N GLN A 141 17.92 8.70 -13.45
CA GLN A 141 19.07 9.53 -13.06
C GLN A 141 18.63 10.74 -12.23
N ASN A 142 17.46 11.30 -12.57
CA ASN A 142 16.91 12.48 -11.90
C ASN A 142 16.12 12.14 -10.62
N ASP A 143 15.56 10.93 -10.53
CA ASP A 143 14.83 10.46 -9.35
C ASP A 143 15.25 9.03 -8.96
N SER A 144 15.94 8.92 -7.83
CA SER A 144 16.41 7.65 -7.28
C SER A 144 15.29 6.70 -6.84
N THR A 145 14.04 7.19 -6.73
CA THR A 145 12.87 6.41 -6.33
C THR A 145 12.21 5.66 -7.50
N ILE A 146 12.56 5.97 -8.76
CA ILE A 146 12.33 5.00 -9.82
C ILE A 146 13.26 3.83 -9.54
N HIS A 147 12.75 2.62 -9.60
CA HIS A 147 13.60 1.45 -9.52
C HIS A 147 13.66 0.80 -10.90
N LEU A 148 14.81 0.90 -11.55
CA LEU A 148 15.10 0.06 -12.71
C LEU A 148 15.82 -1.17 -12.19
N ASN A 149 15.42 -2.38 -12.62
CA ASN A 149 16.14 -3.59 -12.24
C ASN A 149 17.63 -3.45 -12.56
N ARG A 150 18.50 -4.06 -11.76
CA ARG A 150 19.96 -4.04 -11.93
C ARG A 150 20.42 -4.38 -13.35
N ALA A 151 19.76 -5.30 -14.03
CA ALA A 151 20.05 -5.64 -15.42
C ALA A 151 19.84 -4.45 -16.38
N MET A 152 18.83 -3.62 -16.14
CA MET A 152 18.57 -2.40 -16.91
C MET A 152 19.59 -1.30 -16.65
N GLN A 153 20.04 -1.18 -15.40
CA GLN A 153 21.11 -0.26 -15.06
C GLN A 153 22.40 -0.65 -15.78
N ILE A 154 22.74 -1.94 -15.82
CA ILE A 154 23.95 -2.44 -16.49
C ILE A 154 23.91 -2.24 -18.01
N LEU A 155 22.76 -2.46 -18.65
CA LEU A 155 22.62 -2.40 -20.10
C LEU A 155 22.64 -0.97 -20.66
N TYR A 156 22.14 0.02 -19.91
CA TYR A 156 21.86 1.36 -20.45
C TYR A 156 22.54 2.52 -19.70
N PHE A 157 23.23 2.30 -18.57
CA PHE A 157 23.96 3.34 -17.82
C PHE A 157 25.48 3.18 -17.88
N LYS A 158 26.02 2.59 -18.96
CA LYS A 158 27.47 2.61 -19.20
C LYS A 158 27.95 3.99 -19.65
#